data_AF-A0A966L029-F1
#
_entry.id   AF-A0A966L029-F1
#
_cell.length_a   1.000
_cell.length_b   1.000
_cell.length_c   1.000
_cell.angle_alpha   90.00
_cell.angle_beta   90.00
_cell.angle_gamma   90.00
#
_symmetry.space_group_name_H-M   'P 1'
#
loop_
_entity.id
_entity.type
_entity.pdbx_description
1 polymer ?
#
loop_
_entity_poly.entity_id
_entity_poly.type
_entity_poly.pdbx_seq_one_letter_code
_entity_poly.pdbx_strand_id
1 'polypeptide(L)'
;MNLIFIDTNIYLKFFDSNSKEFKKLLEDLIVVRSNIFVTEQIINEIERNKLNVFNKSISNYKQNVGITKVNLPEHIAGNNSRKVEEWNNKRRKIEEENKKLINELDVILEENISNISTSKDNVSLKLKSIFQNILYASSEEKKSALIRKEIGNPPGKKTDPIGDQITWEQLLNKIPIINEIWIITNDFDFYTKFKKTCYLNPFLFQELLNKKAEIKINIFESLSDGLKHFFKFNKIQSKISEADFKKVIEEEKTLLRNSVESSNINSIGYDLENEILEVKFNHGSVYQYFGVPENVYEELMNADSHGKYFSANIRNNYEYQKNIII
;
A
#
# COMPACT_ATOMS: atom_id res chain seq x y z
N MET A 1 -25.42 1.58 -14.99
CA MET A 1 -24.01 2.02 -15.15
C MET A 1 -23.11 1.16 -14.26
N ASN A 2 -21.84 0.97 -14.64
CA ASN A 2 -20.87 0.21 -13.87
C ASN A 2 -19.94 1.19 -13.16
N LEU A 3 -19.66 0.97 -11.87
CA LEU A 3 -18.89 1.89 -11.03
C LEU A 3 -17.69 1.16 -10.40
N ILE A 4 -16.55 1.84 -10.31
CA ILE A 4 -15.36 1.36 -9.62
C ILE A 4 -15.06 2.32 -8.46
N PHE A 5 -15.14 1.82 -7.24
CA PHE A 5 -14.62 2.48 -6.05
C PHE A 5 -13.21 1.95 -5.77
N ILE A 6 -12.25 2.86 -5.60
CA ILE A 6 -10.86 2.53 -5.28
C ILE A 6 -10.48 3.30 -4.03
N ASP A 7 -10.03 2.56 -3.03
CA ASP A 7 -9.50 3.09 -1.78
C ASP A 7 -8.26 3.98 -2.02
N THR A 8 -8.15 5.07 -1.26
CA THR A 8 -7.02 5.99 -1.27
C THR A 8 -5.67 5.26 -1.11
N ASN A 9 -5.61 4.28 -0.21
CA ASN A 9 -4.38 3.54 0.07
C ASN A 9 -3.82 2.81 -1.16
N ILE A 10 -4.70 2.40 -2.07
CA ILE A 10 -4.29 1.76 -3.33
C ILE A 10 -3.64 2.77 -4.27
N TYR A 11 -4.14 4.00 -4.35
CA TYR A 11 -3.49 5.06 -5.14
C TYR A 11 -2.11 5.42 -4.58
N LEU A 12 -1.97 5.45 -3.26
CA LEU A 12 -0.69 5.73 -2.61
C LEU A 12 0.41 4.71 -2.96
N LYS A 13 0.05 3.46 -3.30
CA LYS A 13 1.02 2.45 -3.78
C LYS A 13 1.76 2.87 -5.05
N PHE A 14 1.21 3.75 -5.88
CA PHE A 14 1.93 4.27 -7.05
C PHE A 14 3.14 5.14 -6.66
N PHE A 15 3.12 5.75 -5.47
CA PHE A 15 4.23 6.51 -4.90
C PHE A 15 5.18 5.65 -4.07
N ASP A 16 4.72 4.50 -3.56
CA ASP A 16 5.58 3.53 -2.83
C ASP A 16 6.33 2.59 -3.78
N SER A 17 5.71 2.22 -4.91
CA SER A 17 6.23 1.19 -5.81
C SER A 17 7.48 1.63 -6.59
N ASN A 18 8.55 0.85 -6.41
CA ASN A 18 9.75 0.90 -7.26
C ASN A 18 9.60 0.07 -8.55
N SER A 19 8.48 -0.65 -8.70
CA SER A 19 8.19 -1.43 -9.90
C SER A 19 7.74 -0.55 -11.06
N LYS A 20 8.30 -0.84 -12.24
CA LYS A 20 7.87 -0.23 -13.50
C LYS A 20 6.56 -0.84 -13.97
N GLU A 21 6.32 -2.11 -13.66
CA GLU A 21 5.16 -2.91 -14.03
C GLU A 21 3.90 -2.43 -13.30
N PHE A 22 3.94 -2.24 -11.97
CA PHE A 22 2.78 -1.73 -11.22
C PHE A 22 2.32 -0.37 -11.77
N LYS A 23 3.26 0.53 -12.12
CA LYS A 23 2.95 1.85 -12.71
C LYS A 23 2.26 1.76 -14.08
N LYS A 24 2.32 0.62 -14.78
CA LYS A 24 1.56 0.40 -16.02
C LYS A 24 0.05 0.36 -15.77
N LEU A 25 -0.41 -0.01 -14.56
CA LEU A 25 -1.84 0.02 -14.19
C LEU A 25 -2.47 1.41 -14.31
N LEU A 26 -1.68 2.49 -14.24
CA LEU A 26 -2.18 3.84 -14.50
C LEU A 26 -2.77 3.99 -15.91
N GLU A 27 -2.21 3.28 -16.91
CA GLU A 27 -2.72 3.31 -18.27
C GLU A 27 -4.12 2.70 -18.39
N ASP A 28 -4.34 1.61 -17.65
CA ASP A 28 -5.63 0.93 -17.57
C ASP A 28 -6.65 1.76 -16.78
N LEU A 29 -6.23 2.42 -15.70
CA LEU A 29 -7.08 3.38 -14.96
C LEU A 29 -7.54 4.55 -15.84
N ILE A 30 -6.68 5.04 -16.74
CA ILE A 30 -7.06 6.09 -17.69
C ILE A 30 -8.15 5.59 -18.65
N VAL A 31 -8.11 4.32 -19.06
CA VAL A 31 -9.13 3.73 -19.95
C VAL A 31 -10.49 3.67 -19.26
N VAL A 32 -10.53 3.30 -17.98
CA VAL A 32 -11.79 3.14 -17.22
C VAL A 32 -12.19 4.38 -16.42
N ARG A 33 -11.52 5.52 -16.62
CA ARG A 33 -11.69 6.74 -15.80
C ARG A 33 -13.13 7.24 -15.65
N SER A 34 -13.98 7.04 -16.65
CA SER A 34 -15.40 7.42 -16.60
C SER A 34 -16.23 6.59 -15.62
N ASN A 35 -15.72 5.42 -15.23
CA ASN A 35 -16.37 4.50 -14.31
C ASN A 35 -15.82 4.64 -12.89
N ILE A 36 -14.72 5.36 -12.69
CA ILE A 36 -14.08 5.52 -11.38
C ILE A 36 -14.85 6.57 -10.57
N PHE A 37 -15.25 6.16 -9.36
CA PHE A 37 -15.81 7.03 -8.34
C PHE A 37 -14.69 7.74 -7.59
N VAL A 38 -14.67 9.07 -7.64
CA VAL A 38 -13.62 9.88 -7.00
C VAL A 38 -14.26 11.05 -6.28
N THR A 39 -13.89 11.23 -5.01
CA THR A 39 -14.33 12.34 -4.17
C THR A 39 -13.18 13.29 -3.91
N GLU A 40 -13.50 14.53 -3.53
CA GLU A 40 -12.53 15.50 -3.05
C GLU A 40 -11.68 14.94 -1.89
N GLN A 41 -12.30 14.14 -1.01
CA GLN A 41 -11.63 13.55 0.14
C GLN A 41 -10.50 12.59 -0.27
N ILE A 42 -10.74 11.71 -1.24
CA ILE A 42 -9.72 10.79 -1.77
C ILE A 42 -8.52 11.59 -2.30
N ILE A 43 -8.77 12.64 -3.07
CA ILE A 43 -7.71 13.47 -3.66
C ILE A 43 -6.91 14.19 -2.57
N ASN A 44 -7.59 14.82 -1.61
CA ASN A 44 -6.94 15.52 -0.52
C ASN A 44 -6.06 14.59 0.31
N GLU A 45 -6.50 13.34 0.50
CA GLU A 45 -5.72 12.36 1.24
C GLU A 45 -4.50 11.86 0.46
N ILE A 46 -4.62 11.66 -0.85
CA ILE A 46 -3.45 11.41 -1.72
C ILE A 46 -2.45 12.56 -1.61
N GLU A 47 -2.91 13.82 -1.73
CA GLU A 47 -2.03 14.99 -1.67
C GLU A 47 -1.33 15.15 -0.31
N ARG A 48 -2.02 14.85 0.80
CA ARG A 48 -1.42 14.88 2.15
C ARG A 48 -0.34 13.81 2.35
N ASN A 49 -0.55 12.62 1.79
CA ASN A 49 0.25 11.44 2.14
C ASN A 49 1.32 11.07 1.11
N LYS A 50 1.16 11.43 -0.17
CA LYS A 50 2.04 10.97 -1.26
C LYS A 50 3.52 11.25 -1.03
N LEU A 51 3.87 12.41 -0.48
CA LEU A 51 5.27 12.78 -0.25
C LEU A 51 5.89 11.95 0.88
N ASN A 52 5.13 11.72 1.95
CA ASN A 52 5.57 10.89 3.08
C ASN A 52 5.76 9.43 2.64
N VAL A 53 4.82 8.90 1.86
CA VAL A 53 4.91 7.55 1.30
C VAL A 53 6.16 7.41 0.41
N PHE A 54 6.40 8.38 -0.49
CA PHE A 54 7.58 8.36 -1.35
C PHE A 54 8.89 8.44 -0.55
N ASN A 55 8.98 9.34 0.45
CA ASN A 55 10.15 9.47 1.32
C ASN A 55 10.44 8.18 2.11
N LYS A 56 9.39 7.47 2.57
CA LYS A 56 9.53 6.17 3.24
C LYS A 56 10.06 5.11 2.27
N SER A 57 9.60 5.09 1.03
CA SER A 57 10.09 4.18 -0.02
C SER A 57 11.58 4.42 -0.33
N ILE A 58 12.00 5.68 -0.48
CA ILE A 58 13.40 6.06 -0.68
C ILE A 58 14.28 5.62 0.49
N SER A 59 13.84 5.89 1.73
CA SER A 59 14.61 5.57 2.93
C SER A 59 14.89 4.07 3.03
N ASN A 60 13.89 3.25 2.71
CA ASN A 60 14.03 1.81 2.60
C ASN A 60 15.05 1.41 1.50
N TYR A 61 15.03 2.08 0.34
CA TYR A 61 15.97 1.81 -0.75
C TYR A 61 17.42 2.15 -0.36
N LYS A 62 17.66 3.32 0.24
CA LYS A 62 19.00 3.74 0.69
C LYS A 62 19.62 2.77 1.69
N GLN A 63 18.81 2.19 2.59
CA GLN A 63 19.29 1.19 3.54
C GLN A 63 19.73 -0.11 2.88
N ASN A 64 19.09 -0.50 1.77
CA ASN A 64 19.41 -1.74 1.06
C ASN A 64 20.64 -1.59 0.14
N VAL A 65 20.96 -0.38 -0.33
CA VAL A 65 22.12 -0.11 -1.21
C VAL A 65 23.40 0.20 -0.43
N GLY A 66 23.30 0.50 0.88
CA GLY A 66 24.47 0.73 1.72
C GLY A 66 25.33 -0.53 1.83
N ILE A 67 26.48 -0.55 1.13
CA ILE A 67 27.52 -1.54 1.41
C ILE A 67 27.81 -1.48 2.90
N THR A 68 27.49 -2.57 3.58
CA THR A 68 27.69 -2.77 5.01
C THR A 68 29.07 -2.27 5.41
N LYS A 69 29.15 -1.51 6.51
CA LYS A 69 30.42 -1.27 7.23
C LYS A 69 30.98 -2.61 7.68
N VAL A 70 31.65 -3.35 6.79
CA VAL A 70 32.32 -4.60 7.13
C VAL A 70 33.62 -4.21 7.82
N ASN A 71 33.56 -4.10 9.14
CA ASN A 71 34.75 -4.00 9.96
C ASN A 71 35.43 -5.38 9.95
N LEU A 72 36.70 -5.43 9.56
CA LEU A 72 37.51 -6.62 9.72
C LEU A 72 37.62 -6.96 11.23
N PRO A 73 37.49 -8.24 11.62
CA PRO A 73 37.83 -8.68 12.96
C PRO A 73 39.26 -8.25 13.34
N GLU A 74 39.46 -7.80 14.59
CA GLU A 74 40.77 -7.27 15.07
C GLU A 74 41.94 -8.23 14.85
N HIS A 75 41.69 -9.55 14.93
CA HIS A 75 42.70 -10.59 14.69
C HIS A 75 43.23 -10.64 13.25
N ILE A 76 42.49 -10.10 12.27
CA ILE A 76 42.96 -9.95 10.88
C ILE A 76 43.64 -8.60 10.69
N ALA A 77 43.17 -7.56 11.38
CA ALA A 77 43.76 -6.21 11.33
C ALA A 77 45.15 -6.14 11.99
N GLY A 78 45.43 -6.99 12.99
CA GLY A 78 46.73 -7.04 13.69
C GLY A 78 47.85 -7.76 12.93
N ASN A 79 47.53 -8.53 11.88
CA ASN A 79 48.53 -9.14 11.02
C ASN A 79 48.87 -8.17 9.88
N ASN A 80 50.04 -7.50 9.96
CA ASN A 80 50.64 -6.66 8.92
C ASN A 80 51.01 -7.45 7.64
N SER A 81 50.06 -8.18 7.07
CA SER A 81 50.23 -8.87 5.81
C SER A 81 49.88 -7.92 4.66
N ARG A 82 50.74 -7.90 3.63
CA ARG A 82 50.52 -7.14 2.39
C ARG A 82 49.14 -7.35 1.76
N LYS A 83 48.55 -8.55 1.95
CA LYS A 83 47.19 -8.89 1.49
C LYS A 83 46.10 -8.08 2.21
N VAL A 84 46.26 -7.80 3.50
CA VAL A 84 45.30 -7.01 4.29
C VAL A 84 45.36 -5.54 3.90
N GLU A 85 46.55 -4.99 3.64
CA GLU A 85 46.72 -3.63 3.11
C GLU A 85 46.10 -3.46 1.72
N GLU A 86 46.35 -4.41 0.81
CA GLU A 86 45.75 -4.40 -0.53
C GLU A 86 44.22 -4.49 -0.48
N TRP A 87 43.67 -5.32 0.41
CA TRP A 87 42.23 -5.44 0.62
C TRP A 87 41.63 -4.14 1.17
N ASN A 88 42.25 -3.53 2.19
CA ASN A 88 41.81 -2.26 2.76
C ASN A 88 41.81 -1.12 1.74
N ASN A 89 42.82 -1.07 0.87
CA ASN A 89 42.88 -0.09 -0.22
C ASN A 89 41.74 -0.26 -1.23
N LYS A 90 41.41 -1.52 -1.62
CA LYS A 90 40.27 -1.80 -2.50
C LYS A 90 38.94 -1.44 -1.84
N ARG A 91 38.76 -1.80 -0.56
CA ARG A 91 37.57 -1.45 0.22
C ARG A 91 37.36 0.06 0.27
N ARG A 92 38.41 0.83 0.62
CA ARG A 92 38.31 2.29 0.70
C ARG A 92 37.92 2.93 -0.63
N LYS A 93 38.45 2.43 -1.75
CA LYS A 93 38.03 2.89 -3.09
C LYS A 93 36.54 2.65 -3.35
N ILE A 94 36.04 1.45 -3.02
CA ILE A 94 34.61 1.12 -3.14
C ILE A 94 33.76 2.00 -2.22
N GLU A 95 34.21 2.27 -0.98
CA GLU A 95 33.53 3.17 -0.06
C GLU A 95 33.47 4.62 -0.59
N GLU A 96 34.56 5.12 -1.17
CA GLU A 96 34.60 6.44 -1.81
C GLU A 96 33.69 6.53 -3.04
N GLU A 97 33.69 5.51 -3.90
CA GLU A 97 32.81 5.43 -5.08
C GLU A 97 31.34 5.33 -4.67
N ASN A 98 30.99 4.50 -3.68
CA ASN A 98 29.63 4.42 -3.15
C ASN A 98 29.17 5.76 -2.57
N LYS A 99 30.04 6.46 -1.83
CA LYS A 99 29.69 7.77 -1.28
C LYS A 99 29.39 8.78 -2.38
N LYS A 100 30.14 8.75 -3.50
CA LYS A 100 29.84 9.59 -4.67
C LYS A 100 28.49 9.22 -5.29
N LEU A 101 28.23 7.93 -5.52
CA LEU A 101 26.96 7.46 -6.07
C LEU A 101 25.76 7.81 -5.19
N ILE A 102 25.89 7.74 -3.86
CA ILE A 102 24.86 8.15 -2.91
C ILE A 102 24.58 9.65 -3.02
N ASN A 103 25.61 10.48 -3.10
CA ASN A 103 25.44 11.92 -3.27
C ASN A 103 24.79 12.28 -4.62
N GLU A 104 25.17 11.60 -5.70
CA GLU A 104 24.52 11.77 -7.02
C GLU A 104 23.05 11.37 -6.98
N LEU A 105 22.74 10.26 -6.30
CA LEU A 105 21.37 9.82 -6.07
C LEU A 105 20.58 10.85 -5.24
N ASP A 106 21.18 11.46 -4.22
CA ASP A 106 20.53 12.48 -3.40
C ASP A 106 20.07 13.68 -4.22
N VAL A 107 20.89 14.17 -5.15
CA VAL A 107 20.52 15.26 -6.06
C VAL A 107 19.32 14.88 -6.94
N ILE A 108 19.32 13.67 -7.50
CA ILE A 108 18.20 13.15 -8.31
C ILE A 108 16.93 13.02 -7.47
N LEU A 109 17.05 12.58 -6.22
CA LEU A 109 15.93 12.42 -5.31
C LEU A 109 15.34 13.76 -4.88
N GLU A 110 16.16 14.77 -4.63
CA GLU A 110 15.72 16.13 -4.30
C GLU A 110 14.86 16.72 -5.42
N GLU A 111 15.29 16.57 -6.68
CA GLU A 111 14.50 17.00 -7.85
C GLU A 111 13.15 16.26 -7.92
N ASN A 112 13.15 14.93 -7.74
CA ASN A 112 11.91 14.14 -7.75
C ASN A 112 10.97 14.49 -6.59
N ILE A 113 11.50 14.71 -5.38
CA ILE A 113 10.75 15.17 -4.21
C ILE A 113 10.07 16.51 -4.50
N SER A 114 10.81 17.45 -5.09
CA SER A 114 10.27 18.75 -5.50
C SER A 114 9.16 18.61 -6.54
N ASN A 115 9.35 17.73 -7.53
CA ASN A 115 8.34 17.43 -8.55
C ASN A 115 7.08 16.77 -7.95
N ILE A 116 7.21 15.85 -7.00
CA ILE A 116 6.07 15.22 -6.31
C ILE A 116 5.34 16.22 -5.43
N SER A 117 6.08 17.05 -4.68
CA SER A 117 5.52 18.11 -3.84
C SER A 117 4.75 19.15 -4.64
N THR A 118 5.12 19.38 -5.89
CA THR A 118 4.44 20.31 -6.81
C THR A 118 3.48 19.62 -7.77
N SER A 119 3.26 18.31 -7.61
CA SER A 119 2.37 17.48 -8.45
C SER A 119 2.73 17.49 -9.94
N LYS A 120 4.00 17.70 -10.26
CA LYS A 120 4.56 17.73 -11.63
C LYS A 120 5.17 16.40 -12.06
N ASP A 121 5.27 15.44 -11.15
CA ASP A 121 5.73 14.09 -11.48
C ASP A 121 4.72 13.33 -12.36
N ASN A 122 5.20 12.32 -13.07
CA ASN A 122 4.39 11.56 -14.02
C ASN A 122 3.20 10.83 -13.37
N VAL A 123 3.32 10.38 -12.11
CA VAL A 123 2.21 9.71 -11.41
C VAL A 123 1.13 10.72 -11.08
N SER A 124 1.48 11.86 -10.46
CA SER A 124 0.53 12.93 -10.15
C SER A 124 -0.18 13.46 -11.39
N LEU A 125 0.55 13.66 -12.51
CA LEU A 125 -0.05 14.10 -13.77
C LEU A 125 -1.06 13.10 -14.33
N LYS A 126 -0.76 11.80 -14.28
CA LYS A 126 -1.67 10.73 -14.71
C LYS A 126 -2.90 10.64 -13.81
N LEU A 127 -2.72 10.69 -12.49
CA LEU A 127 -3.82 10.69 -11.53
C LEU A 127 -4.74 11.89 -11.73
N LYS A 128 -4.18 13.08 -11.98
CA LYS A 128 -4.97 14.27 -12.35
C LYS A 128 -5.84 14.05 -13.60
N SER A 129 -5.34 13.30 -14.58
CA SER A 129 -6.12 12.96 -15.79
C SER A 129 -7.23 11.93 -15.54
N ILE A 130 -7.09 11.12 -14.49
CA ILE A 130 -8.10 10.15 -14.04
C ILE A 130 -9.19 10.88 -13.23
N PHE A 131 -8.81 11.85 -12.40
CA PHE A 131 -9.68 12.56 -11.47
C PHE A 131 -10.47 13.73 -12.08
N GLN A 132 -11.04 13.55 -13.27
CA GLN A 132 -11.75 14.64 -13.98
C GLN A 132 -13.15 14.94 -13.43
N ASN A 133 -13.82 13.95 -12.85
CA ASN A 133 -15.23 14.06 -12.39
C ASN A 133 -15.33 14.00 -10.86
N ILE A 134 -14.67 14.96 -10.19
CA ILE A 134 -14.58 15.02 -8.73
C ILE A 134 -15.95 15.30 -8.12
N LEU A 135 -16.33 14.50 -7.12
CA LEU A 135 -17.53 14.73 -6.32
C LEU A 135 -17.19 15.51 -5.05
N TYR A 136 -17.91 16.62 -4.85
CA TYR A 136 -17.81 17.43 -3.65
C TYR A 136 -18.94 17.07 -2.68
N ALA A 137 -18.59 16.91 -1.40
CA ALA A 137 -19.54 16.49 -0.39
C ALA A 137 -20.50 17.63 -0.02
N SER A 138 -21.81 17.34 -0.07
CA SER A 138 -22.85 18.27 0.36
C SER A 138 -22.85 18.44 1.89
N SER A 139 -23.54 19.48 2.37
CA SER A 139 -23.73 19.71 3.80
C SER A 139 -24.49 18.56 4.47
N GLU A 140 -25.44 17.96 3.76
CA GLU A 140 -26.22 16.80 4.23
C GLU A 140 -25.34 15.56 4.35
N GLU A 141 -24.52 15.28 3.33
CA GLU A 141 -23.60 14.13 3.33
C GLU A 141 -22.59 14.21 4.48
N LYS A 142 -22.04 15.41 4.73
CA LYS A 142 -21.13 15.64 5.88
C LYS A 142 -21.81 15.42 7.22
N LYS A 143 -23.09 15.81 7.37
CA LYS A 143 -23.87 15.57 8.58
C LYS A 143 -24.15 14.08 8.79
N SER A 144 -24.56 13.37 7.74
CA SER A 144 -24.78 11.92 7.80
C SER A 144 -23.50 11.17 8.19
N ALA A 145 -22.36 11.57 7.61
CA ALA A 145 -21.06 10.99 7.94
C ALA A 145 -20.66 11.23 9.42
N LEU A 146 -20.97 12.41 9.98
CA LEU A 146 -20.72 12.70 11.39
C LEU A 146 -21.58 11.80 12.30
N ILE A 147 -22.88 11.69 12.00
CA ILE A 147 -23.80 10.83 12.75
C ILE A 147 -23.34 9.37 12.68
N ARG A 148 -22.98 8.87 11.49
CA ARG A 148 -22.41 7.53 11.26
C ARG A 148 -21.23 7.25 12.18
N LYS A 149 -20.30 8.20 12.29
CA LYS A 149 -19.14 8.08 13.16
C LYS A 149 -19.52 8.03 14.64
N GLU A 150 -20.45 8.88 15.08
CA GLU A 150 -20.89 8.94 16.48
C GLU A 150 -21.56 7.63 16.94
N ILE A 151 -22.39 7.03 16.07
CA ILE A 151 -23.06 5.75 16.36
C ILE A 151 -22.15 4.53 16.15
N GLY A 152 -20.95 4.72 15.59
CA GLY A 152 -19.96 3.65 15.40
C GLY A 152 -20.24 2.74 14.21
N ASN A 153 -20.93 3.25 13.19
CA ASN A 153 -21.17 2.49 11.96
C ASN A 153 -19.95 2.57 11.02
N PRO A 154 -19.56 1.46 10.37
CA PRO A 154 -18.46 1.47 9.39
C PRO A 154 -18.82 2.29 8.14
N PRO A 155 -17.85 2.66 7.28
CA PRO A 155 -16.41 2.41 7.40
C PRO A 155 -15.70 3.38 8.36
N GLY A 156 -14.56 2.98 8.92
CA GLY A 156 -13.68 3.77 9.78
C GLY A 156 -13.97 3.70 11.27
N LYS A 157 -13.00 4.09 12.09
CA LYS A 157 -13.04 3.99 13.57
C LYS A 157 -13.35 5.34 14.24
N LYS A 158 -13.70 5.32 15.53
CA LYS A 158 -14.01 6.54 16.31
C LYS A 158 -12.85 7.55 16.35
N THR A 159 -11.61 7.06 16.30
CA THR A 159 -10.39 7.87 16.29
C THR A 159 -10.08 8.48 14.94
N ASP A 160 -10.64 7.91 13.86
CA ASP A 160 -10.19 8.23 12.51
C ASP A 160 -10.84 9.53 12.01
N PRO A 161 -10.19 10.26 11.09
CA PRO A 161 -10.85 11.36 10.39
C PRO A 161 -12.16 10.91 9.73
N ILE A 162 -13.13 11.82 9.59
CA ILE A 162 -14.46 11.51 9.00
C ILE A 162 -14.44 11.23 7.48
N GLY A 163 -13.26 10.99 6.90
CA GLY A 163 -13.04 10.96 5.45
C GLY A 163 -13.72 9.79 4.75
N ASP A 164 -13.55 8.60 5.28
CA ASP A 164 -14.13 7.37 4.71
C ASP A 164 -15.65 7.38 4.83
N GLN A 165 -16.16 7.89 5.96
CA GLN A 165 -17.59 8.05 6.19
C GLN A 165 -18.21 9.00 5.16
N ILE A 166 -17.59 10.15 4.89
CA ILE A 166 -18.07 11.09 3.86
C ILE A 166 -18.08 10.41 2.49
N THR A 167 -16.99 9.75 2.14
CA THR A 167 -16.84 9.09 0.83
C THR A 167 -17.89 7.99 0.64
N TRP A 168 -18.19 7.23 1.69
CA TRP A 168 -19.22 6.21 1.66
C TRP A 168 -20.65 6.78 1.54
N GLU A 169 -20.98 7.85 2.27
CA GLU A 169 -22.28 8.52 2.12
C GLU A 169 -22.50 9.03 0.68
N GLN A 170 -21.47 9.62 0.09
CA GLN A 170 -21.50 10.04 -1.32
C GLN A 170 -21.68 8.85 -2.27
N LEU A 171 -21.04 7.72 -1.98
CA LEU A 171 -21.18 6.49 -2.76
C LEU A 171 -22.62 5.98 -2.72
N LEU A 172 -23.21 5.88 -1.51
CA LEU A 172 -24.59 5.46 -1.29
C LEU A 172 -25.60 6.30 -2.09
N ASN A 173 -25.36 7.61 -2.24
CA ASN A 173 -26.21 8.49 -3.04
C ASN A 173 -26.13 8.22 -4.55
N LYS A 174 -25.05 7.64 -5.05
CA LYS A 174 -24.91 7.24 -6.46
C LYS A 174 -25.48 5.86 -6.76
N ILE A 175 -25.57 4.97 -5.77
CA ILE A 175 -26.03 3.58 -5.97
C ILE A 175 -27.33 3.42 -6.76
N PRO A 176 -28.38 4.23 -6.61
CA PRO A 176 -29.64 4.01 -7.34
C PRO A 176 -29.50 3.93 -8.87
N ILE A 177 -28.51 4.61 -9.46
CA ILE A 177 -28.25 4.60 -10.91
C ILE A 177 -27.19 3.56 -11.35
N ILE A 178 -26.58 2.87 -10.40
CA ILE A 178 -25.52 1.87 -10.63
C ILE A 178 -26.13 0.47 -10.66
N ASN A 179 -25.70 -0.36 -11.60
CA ASN A 179 -26.15 -1.76 -11.68
C ASN A 179 -25.15 -2.69 -11.01
N GLU A 180 -23.87 -2.39 -11.18
CA GLU A 180 -22.78 -3.23 -10.68
C GLU A 180 -21.64 -2.35 -10.20
N ILE A 181 -21.12 -2.68 -9.02
CA ILE A 181 -20.04 -1.95 -8.36
C ILE A 181 -18.84 -2.86 -8.14
N TRP A 182 -17.65 -2.31 -8.40
CA TRP A 182 -16.35 -2.89 -8.06
C TRP A 182 -15.77 -2.09 -6.91
N ILE A 183 -15.62 -2.71 -5.74
CA ILE A 183 -15.00 -2.12 -4.56
C ILE A 183 -13.59 -2.69 -4.47
N ILE A 184 -12.59 -1.83 -4.66
CA ILE A 184 -11.18 -2.22 -4.57
C ILE A 184 -10.61 -1.54 -3.33
N THR A 185 -10.33 -2.31 -2.29
CA THR A 185 -9.85 -1.81 -0.99
C THR A 185 -9.03 -2.86 -0.29
N ASN A 186 -7.98 -2.44 0.41
CA ASN A 186 -7.19 -3.28 1.28
C ASN A 186 -7.55 -3.09 2.76
N ASP A 187 -8.63 -2.37 3.06
CA ASP A 187 -9.10 -2.10 4.41
C ASP A 187 -10.15 -3.14 4.84
N PHE A 188 -9.87 -3.82 5.95
CA PHE A 188 -10.73 -4.85 6.52
C PHE A 188 -12.02 -4.28 7.14
N ASP A 189 -12.11 -2.97 7.37
CA ASP A 189 -13.37 -2.32 7.75
C ASP A 189 -14.45 -2.53 6.68
N PHE A 190 -14.03 -2.64 5.41
CA PHE A 190 -14.94 -2.85 4.29
C PHE A 190 -15.29 -4.31 4.06
N TYR A 191 -14.41 -5.28 4.37
CA TYR A 191 -14.64 -6.68 4.03
C TYR A 191 -13.97 -7.66 4.99
N THR A 192 -14.57 -8.84 5.07
CA THR A 192 -13.97 -10.02 5.66
C THR A 192 -13.55 -10.96 4.55
N LYS A 193 -12.33 -11.49 4.62
CA LYS A 193 -11.84 -12.48 3.67
C LYS A 193 -11.98 -13.87 4.23
N PHE A 194 -12.51 -14.78 3.43
CA PHE A 194 -12.49 -16.21 3.73
C PHE A 194 -11.85 -16.94 2.56
N LYS A 195 -10.69 -17.55 2.81
CA LYS A 195 -9.80 -18.13 1.78
C LYS A 195 -9.42 -17.08 0.73
N LYS A 196 -9.85 -17.25 -0.53
CA LYS A 196 -9.54 -16.37 -1.66
C LYS A 196 -10.70 -15.44 -2.02
N THR A 197 -11.78 -15.46 -1.24
CA THR A 197 -12.99 -14.71 -1.54
C THR A 197 -13.18 -13.62 -0.48
N CYS A 198 -13.38 -12.40 -0.96
CA CYS A 198 -13.70 -11.25 -0.12
C CYS A 198 -15.22 -11.10 -0.02
N TYR A 199 -15.71 -10.88 1.19
CA TYR A 199 -17.11 -10.67 1.50
C TYR A 199 -17.26 -9.29 2.11
N LEU A 200 -18.06 -8.43 1.49
CA LEU A 200 -18.32 -7.09 2.00
C LEU A 200 -18.90 -7.18 3.42
N ASN A 201 -18.50 -6.25 4.29
CA ASN A 201 -19.02 -6.09 5.63
C ASN A 201 -20.57 -6.14 5.60
N PRO A 202 -21.22 -6.98 6.43
CA PRO A 202 -22.67 -7.15 6.40
C PRO A 202 -23.45 -5.85 6.54
N PHE A 203 -22.96 -4.90 7.32
CA PHE A 203 -23.61 -3.60 7.50
C PHE A 203 -23.60 -2.80 6.20
N LEU A 204 -22.42 -2.65 5.59
CA LEU A 204 -22.23 -1.95 4.32
C LEU A 204 -23.02 -2.63 3.19
N PHE A 205 -23.07 -3.96 3.18
CA PHE A 205 -23.85 -4.73 2.23
C PHE A 205 -25.34 -4.44 2.31
N GLN A 206 -25.91 -4.39 3.52
CA GLN A 206 -27.31 -4.04 3.71
C GLN A 206 -27.62 -2.60 3.28
N GLU A 207 -26.71 -1.65 3.52
CA GLU A 207 -26.88 -0.27 3.06
C GLU A 207 -26.98 -0.17 1.53
N LEU A 208 -26.13 -0.92 0.81
CA LEU A 208 -26.18 -0.98 -0.65
C LEU A 208 -27.48 -1.58 -1.16
N LEU A 209 -27.94 -2.69 -0.56
CA LEU A 209 -29.22 -3.33 -0.94
C LEU A 209 -30.43 -2.43 -0.65
N ASN A 210 -30.40 -1.69 0.47
CA ASN A 210 -31.45 -0.74 0.81
C ASN A 210 -31.57 0.39 -0.22
N LYS A 211 -30.46 0.78 -0.86
CA LYS A 211 -30.48 1.74 -1.97
C LYS A 211 -30.90 1.10 -3.28
N LYS A 212 -30.55 -0.17 -3.52
CA LYS A 212 -30.95 -0.93 -4.71
C LYS A 212 -30.87 -2.44 -4.47
N ALA A 213 -32.03 -3.10 -4.41
CA ALA A 213 -32.13 -4.52 -4.07
C ALA A 213 -31.39 -5.47 -5.03
N GLU A 214 -31.28 -5.12 -6.31
CA GLU A 214 -30.66 -5.96 -7.35
C GLU A 214 -29.21 -5.55 -7.69
N ILE A 215 -28.55 -4.75 -6.84
CA ILE A 215 -27.16 -4.36 -7.11
C ILE A 215 -26.22 -5.56 -7.05
N LYS A 216 -25.34 -5.68 -8.05
CA LYS A 216 -24.24 -6.63 -8.05
C LYS A 216 -23.00 -5.99 -7.44
N ILE A 217 -22.38 -6.67 -6.48
CA ILE A 217 -21.23 -6.17 -5.73
C ILE A 217 -20.06 -7.11 -5.96
N ASN A 218 -18.96 -6.58 -6.47
CA ASN A 218 -17.70 -7.30 -6.62
C ASN A 218 -16.64 -6.61 -5.76
N ILE A 219 -15.90 -7.36 -4.94
CA ILE A 219 -14.89 -6.81 -4.02
C ILE A 219 -13.53 -7.47 -4.20
N PHE A 220 -12.47 -6.66 -4.21
CA PHE A 220 -11.10 -7.06 -4.50
C PHE A 220 -10.11 -6.34 -3.57
N GLU A 221 -9.08 -7.05 -3.12
CA GLU A 221 -8.01 -6.48 -2.28
C GLU A 221 -6.90 -5.80 -3.11
N SER A 222 -6.77 -6.23 -4.36
CA SER A 222 -5.72 -5.81 -5.28
C SER A 222 -6.31 -5.03 -6.45
N LEU A 223 -5.54 -4.04 -6.92
CA LEU A 223 -5.96 -3.23 -8.05
C LEU A 223 -5.95 -4.06 -9.33
N SER A 224 -4.97 -4.95 -9.49
CA SER A 224 -4.88 -5.77 -10.69
C SER A 224 -6.05 -6.76 -10.79
N ASP A 225 -6.43 -7.47 -9.72
CA ASP A 225 -7.55 -8.43 -9.82
C ASP A 225 -8.87 -7.71 -10.10
N GLY A 226 -9.11 -6.57 -9.44
CA GLY A 226 -10.30 -5.76 -9.67
C GLY A 226 -10.40 -5.24 -11.10
N LEU A 227 -9.31 -4.68 -11.63
CA LEU A 227 -9.26 -4.21 -13.02
C LEU A 227 -9.40 -5.36 -14.00
N LYS A 228 -8.70 -6.49 -13.80
CA LYS A 228 -8.79 -7.67 -14.67
C LYS A 228 -10.22 -8.18 -14.78
N HIS A 229 -10.91 -8.28 -13.64
CA HIS A 229 -12.31 -8.67 -13.62
C HIS A 229 -13.18 -7.66 -14.36
N PHE A 230 -12.97 -6.35 -14.12
CA PHE A 230 -13.71 -5.30 -14.79
C PHE A 230 -13.52 -5.32 -16.31
N PHE A 231 -12.28 -5.42 -16.79
CA PHE A 231 -11.96 -5.51 -18.22
C PHE A 231 -12.61 -6.73 -18.87
N LYS A 232 -12.48 -7.91 -18.23
CA LYS A 232 -13.09 -9.16 -18.72
C LYS A 232 -14.61 -9.07 -18.79
N PHE A 233 -15.24 -8.53 -17.74
CA PHE A 233 -16.70 -8.40 -17.66
C PHE A 233 -17.25 -7.43 -18.71
N ASN A 234 -16.60 -6.26 -18.85
CA ASN A 234 -17.03 -5.22 -19.78
C ASN A 234 -16.52 -5.42 -21.22
N LYS A 235 -15.76 -6.50 -21.49
CA LYS A 235 -15.11 -6.77 -22.78
C LYS A 235 -14.24 -5.60 -23.26
N ILE A 236 -13.54 -4.96 -22.34
CA ILE A 236 -12.62 -3.87 -22.61
C ILE A 236 -11.21 -4.46 -22.74
N GLN A 237 -10.44 -4.00 -23.72
CA GLN A 237 -9.05 -4.41 -23.90
C GLN A 237 -8.14 -3.66 -22.92
N SER A 238 -7.40 -4.40 -22.08
CA SER A 238 -6.33 -3.82 -21.24
C SER A 238 -5.16 -3.37 -22.13
N LYS A 239 -4.51 -2.27 -21.75
CA LYS A 239 -3.28 -1.79 -22.39
C LYS A 239 -2.04 -2.57 -21.93
N ILE A 240 -2.18 -3.41 -20.91
CA ILE A 240 -1.09 -4.14 -20.29
C ILE A 240 -1.04 -5.56 -20.86
N SER A 241 0.16 -6.06 -21.13
CA SER A 241 0.33 -7.43 -21.60
C SER A 241 0.02 -8.44 -20.48
N GLU A 242 -0.43 -9.65 -20.82
CA GLU A 242 -0.66 -10.70 -19.82
C GLU A 242 0.60 -11.05 -19.00
N ALA A 243 1.78 -10.95 -19.62
CA ALA A 243 3.06 -11.18 -18.95
C ALA A 243 3.35 -10.11 -17.90
N ASP A 244 3.12 -8.84 -18.24
CA ASP A 244 3.24 -7.73 -17.27
C ASP A 244 2.21 -7.88 -16.15
N PHE A 245 0.99 -8.31 -16.47
CA PHE A 245 -0.06 -8.53 -15.48
C PHE A 245 0.32 -9.58 -14.44
N LYS A 246 0.99 -10.66 -14.87
CA LYS A 246 1.50 -11.69 -13.94
C LYS A 246 2.54 -11.12 -12.98
N LYS A 247 3.47 -10.30 -13.47
CA LYS A 247 4.46 -9.63 -12.62
C LYS A 247 3.81 -8.67 -11.63
N VAL A 248 2.83 -7.89 -12.07
CA VAL A 248 2.06 -7.00 -11.18
C VAL A 248 1.36 -7.80 -10.08
N ILE A 249 0.74 -8.93 -10.43
CA ILE A 249 0.11 -9.81 -9.42
C ILE A 249 1.16 -10.36 -8.46
N GLU A 250 2.32 -10.80 -8.93
CA GLU A 250 3.41 -11.28 -8.08
C GLU A 250 3.92 -10.19 -7.14
N GLU A 251 4.00 -8.94 -7.61
CA GLU A 251 4.39 -7.77 -6.80
C GLU A 251 3.32 -7.38 -5.78
N GLU A 252 2.05 -7.34 -6.17
CA GLU A 252 0.94 -7.14 -5.23
C GLU A 252 0.84 -8.29 -4.22
N LYS A 253 1.30 -9.50 -4.60
CA LYS A 253 1.45 -10.67 -3.73
C LYS A 253 2.74 -10.70 -2.93
N THR A 254 3.75 -9.87 -3.21
CA THR A 254 4.86 -9.62 -2.27
C THR A 254 4.35 -8.78 -1.09
N LEU A 255 3.45 -9.42 -0.36
CA LEU A 255 2.64 -9.06 0.79
C LEU A 255 2.17 -7.60 0.83
N LEU A 256 0.83 -7.45 0.79
CA LEU A 256 0.10 -6.28 1.27
C LEU A 256 0.50 -6.01 2.73
N ARG A 257 1.62 -5.31 2.93
CA ARG A 257 2.08 -4.90 4.24
C ARG A 257 1.51 -3.53 4.53
N ASN A 258 0.70 -3.42 5.56
CA ASN A 258 0.24 -2.15 6.09
C ASN A 258 1.42 -1.44 6.73
N SER A 259 1.69 -0.21 6.26
CA SER A 259 2.68 0.67 6.88
C SER A 259 2.22 0.99 8.31
N VAL A 260 3.09 0.77 9.30
CA VAL A 260 2.78 1.09 10.70
C VAL A 260 3.72 2.18 11.23
N GLU A 261 3.23 2.99 12.16
CA GLU A 261 4.07 3.90 12.93
C GLU A 261 4.75 3.13 14.06
N SER A 262 6.03 2.79 13.87
CA SER A 262 6.85 2.12 14.88
C SER A 262 8.31 2.51 14.71
N SER A 263 9.02 2.62 15.83
CA SER A 263 10.46 2.90 15.83
C SER A 263 11.28 1.75 15.23
N ASN A 264 10.74 0.52 15.23
CA ASN A 264 11.46 -0.67 14.77
C ASN A 264 10.81 -1.36 13.56
N ILE A 265 9.49 -1.28 13.41
CA ILE A 265 8.74 -1.98 12.35
C ILE A 265 8.31 -0.98 11.27
N ASN A 266 8.58 -1.32 10.01
CA ASN A 266 8.25 -0.50 8.86
C ASN A 266 6.83 -0.79 8.36
N SER A 267 6.54 -2.08 8.16
CA SER A 267 5.24 -2.54 7.68
C SER A 267 4.99 -3.99 8.06
N ILE A 268 3.72 -4.34 8.23
CA ILE A 268 3.26 -5.66 8.65
C ILE A 268 2.23 -6.14 7.64
N GLY A 269 2.44 -7.32 7.09
CA GLY A 269 1.50 -8.03 6.24
C GLY A 269 1.12 -9.35 6.90
N TYR A 270 -0.07 -9.83 6.58
CA TYR A 270 -0.54 -11.10 7.11
C TYR A 270 -1.24 -11.90 6.03
N ASP A 271 -0.83 -13.15 5.88
CA ASP A 271 -1.46 -14.13 5.02
C ASP A 271 -2.30 -15.08 5.86
N LEU A 272 -3.62 -14.87 5.84
CA LEU A 272 -4.59 -15.67 6.55
C LEU A 272 -4.63 -17.14 6.09
N GLU A 273 -4.31 -17.43 4.81
CA GLU A 273 -4.39 -18.81 4.27
C GLU A 273 -3.28 -19.69 4.85
N ASN A 274 -2.11 -19.11 5.06
CA ASN A 274 -0.92 -19.82 5.52
C ASN A 274 -0.54 -19.51 6.97
N GLU A 275 -1.32 -18.66 7.66
CA GLU A 275 -1.02 -18.12 9.00
C GLU A 275 0.38 -17.51 9.06
N ILE A 276 0.73 -16.75 8.02
CA ILE A 276 2.06 -16.13 7.89
C ILE A 276 1.97 -14.65 8.19
N LEU A 277 2.60 -14.22 9.27
CA LEU A 277 2.84 -12.81 9.54
C LEU A 277 4.18 -12.40 8.93
N GLU A 278 4.15 -11.47 7.99
CA GLU A 278 5.37 -10.88 7.44
C GLU A 278 5.63 -9.50 8.03
N VAL A 279 6.80 -9.34 8.64
CA VAL A 279 7.23 -8.10 9.28
C VAL A 279 8.45 -7.57 8.54
N LYS A 280 8.29 -6.39 7.93
CA LYS A 280 9.39 -5.60 7.40
C LYS A 280 9.87 -4.63 8.48
N PHE A 281 11.14 -4.70 8.83
CA PHE A 281 11.76 -3.80 9.81
C PHE A 281 12.26 -2.52 9.17
N ASN A 282 12.44 -1.48 9.98
CA ASN A 282 12.96 -0.17 9.56
C ASN A 282 14.41 -0.20 9.08
N HIS A 283 15.10 -1.33 9.15
CA HIS A 283 16.45 -1.55 8.63
C HIS A 283 16.45 -2.46 7.37
N GLY A 284 15.30 -2.60 6.72
CA GLY A 284 15.14 -3.30 5.44
C GLY A 284 14.93 -4.81 5.50
N SER A 285 15.20 -5.48 6.63
CA SER A 285 14.99 -6.93 6.71
C SER A 285 13.50 -7.29 6.72
N VAL A 286 13.16 -8.36 6.01
CA VAL A 286 11.82 -8.93 6.01
C VAL A 286 11.86 -10.31 6.64
N TYR A 287 10.95 -10.57 7.57
CA TYR A 287 10.79 -11.86 8.23
C TYR A 287 9.37 -12.35 8.09
N GLN A 288 9.21 -13.63 7.79
CA GLN A 288 7.95 -14.33 7.84
C GLN A 288 7.91 -15.17 9.11
N TYR A 289 6.86 -15.01 9.90
CA TYR A 289 6.55 -15.79 11.10
C TYR A 289 5.38 -16.71 10.75
N PHE A 290 5.57 -18.01 10.94
CA PHE A 290 4.62 -19.05 10.52
C PHE A 290 3.72 -19.49 11.68
N GLY A 291 2.49 -19.87 11.36
CA GLY A 291 1.51 -20.33 12.35
C GLY A 291 1.08 -19.23 13.32
N VAL A 292 1.17 -17.95 12.91
CA VAL A 292 0.67 -16.83 13.70
C VAL A 292 -0.84 -16.76 13.52
N PRO A 293 -1.67 -16.94 14.56
CA PRO A 293 -3.12 -16.89 14.42
C PRO A 293 -3.64 -15.50 14.06
N GLU A 294 -4.81 -15.44 13.42
CA GLU A 294 -5.45 -14.18 13.01
C GLU A 294 -5.68 -13.21 14.17
N ASN A 295 -6.12 -13.69 15.33
CA ASN A 295 -6.35 -12.83 16.50
C ASN A 295 -5.04 -12.17 16.99
N VAL A 296 -3.90 -12.84 16.86
CA VAL A 296 -2.60 -12.28 17.24
C VAL A 296 -2.16 -11.19 16.26
N TYR A 297 -2.48 -11.35 14.97
CA TYR A 297 -2.30 -10.29 13.99
C TYR A 297 -3.22 -9.08 14.26
N GLU A 298 -4.51 -9.31 14.55
CA GLU A 298 -5.45 -8.23 14.89
C GLU A 298 -5.01 -7.47 16.14
N GLU A 299 -4.58 -8.18 17.18
CA GLU A 299 -4.04 -7.58 18.40
C GLU A 299 -2.77 -6.76 18.12
N LEU A 300 -1.87 -7.26 17.26
CA LEU A 300 -0.68 -6.52 16.83
C LEU A 300 -1.04 -5.23 16.11
N MET A 301 -2.02 -5.26 15.21
CA MET A 301 -2.45 -4.10 14.42
C MET A 301 -3.24 -3.07 15.24
N ASN A 302 -3.85 -3.49 16.36
CA ASN A 302 -4.57 -2.61 17.28
C ASN A 302 -3.72 -2.18 18.49
N ALA A 303 -2.47 -2.64 18.60
CA ALA A 303 -1.62 -2.34 19.75
C ALA A 303 -1.13 -0.89 19.74
N ASP A 304 -1.15 -0.23 20.91
CA ASP A 304 -0.58 1.12 21.13
C ASP A 304 0.89 1.24 20.70
N SER A 305 1.61 0.11 20.70
CA SER A 305 2.99 0.03 20.21
C SER A 305 3.24 -1.31 19.54
N HIS A 306 3.13 -1.32 18.21
CA HIS A 306 3.43 -2.46 17.34
C HIS A 306 4.77 -3.14 17.70
N GLY A 307 5.82 -2.34 17.95
CA GLY A 307 7.14 -2.87 18.28
C GLY A 307 7.22 -3.60 19.63
N LYS A 308 6.52 -3.08 20.66
CA LYS A 308 6.45 -3.73 21.98
C LYS A 308 5.63 -5.00 21.92
N TYR A 309 4.44 -4.95 21.31
CA TYR A 309 3.58 -6.12 21.15
C TYR A 309 4.31 -7.22 20.38
N PHE A 310 4.89 -6.88 19.24
CA PHE A 310 5.67 -7.83 18.44
C PHE A 310 6.80 -8.49 19.24
N SER A 311 7.55 -7.72 20.03
CA SER A 311 8.65 -8.25 20.85
C SER A 311 8.18 -9.19 21.95
N ALA A 312 7.02 -8.94 22.54
CA ALA A 312 6.47 -9.73 23.64
C ALA A 312 5.73 -10.98 23.17
N ASN A 313 4.95 -10.87 22.09
CA ASN A 313 3.97 -11.87 21.72
C ASN A 313 4.33 -12.67 20.46
N ILE A 314 5.26 -12.18 19.62
CA ILE A 314 5.53 -12.78 18.31
C ILE A 314 6.99 -13.21 18.15
N ARG A 315 7.94 -12.30 18.40
CA ARG A 315 9.36 -12.43 18.01
C ARG A 315 10.00 -13.78 18.35
N ASN A 316 9.69 -14.34 19.52
CA ASN A 316 10.28 -15.60 20.01
C ASN A 316 9.25 -16.73 20.16
N ASN A 317 7.99 -16.48 19.77
CA ASN A 317 6.88 -17.42 20.01
C ASN A 317 6.50 -18.19 18.74
N TYR A 318 6.95 -17.73 17.57
CA TYR A 318 6.66 -18.35 16.28
C TYR A 318 7.93 -18.68 15.53
N GLU A 319 7.91 -19.79 14.78
CA GLU A 319 8.97 -20.10 13.84
C GLU A 319 9.03 -19.02 12.76
N TYR A 320 10.24 -18.65 12.35
CA TYR A 320 10.40 -17.58 11.38
C TYR A 320 11.51 -17.85 10.38
N GLN A 321 11.34 -17.28 9.19
CA GLN A 321 12.34 -17.27 8.14
C GLN A 321 12.63 -15.84 7.71
N LYS A 322 13.92 -15.52 7.52
CA LYS A 322 14.32 -14.26 6.90
C LYS A 322 14.15 -14.36 5.39
N ASN A 323 13.33 -13.49 4.81
CA ASN A 323 13.24 -13.33 3.36
C ASN A 323 14.43 -12.49 2.87
N ILE A 324 15.21 -13.08 1.96
CA ILE A 324 16.22 -12.33 1.19
C ILE A 324 15.51 -11.88 -0.07
N ILE A 325 15.08 -10.61 -0.09
CA ILE A 325 14.66 -9.98 -1.33
C ILE A 325 15.96 -9.62 -2.05
N ILE A 326 16.32 -10.41 -3.06
CA ILE A 326 17.50 -10.20 -3.91
C ILE A 326 17.22 -9.04 -4.86
#